data_AF-A0A5D6VWL6-F1
#
_entry.id   AF-A0A5D6VWL6-F1
#
_cell.length_a   1.000
_cell.length_b   1.000
_cell.length_c   1.000
_cell.angle_alpha   90.00
_cell.angle_beta   90.00
_cell.angle_gamma   90.00
#
_symmetry.space_group_name_H-M   'P 1'
#
loop_
_entity.id
_entity.type
_entity.pdbx_description
1 polymer ?
#
loop_
_entity_poly.entity_id
_entity_poly.type
_entity_poly.pdbx_seq_one_letter_code
_entity_poly.pdbx_strand_id
1 'polypeptide(L)'
;MNDVSVKERLKNKRKETGKNFDELLVLYGIERLLYRISVSEHSDQFILKGGALLYTLLDNDARMTRDIDVLARKLQNSRENIKSVMESICSISSDDTLTFDKDSICVEDIAEDAEYHGVRFVITAYLGKAKIHLQMDIGFSDAVYPEPKKIEFPSLLKMDKPYMYAYPIEAVIAEKYEAMTSLGDKNSRFKDFYDIVMLSRNYDFDGRVLQEAMTSTFTGRNTQFSHHIYTNDFAANKERLWQGFKNRINSRLELTFEETLREIKKFIMPVQLAIEKGEHFSDFWTRKGWITAEKYNSNVDNSTIDLELLYKAIESMPDKDQEMLDLNHLIKIENREMAVSKMVNFLVKSGKTNEEITHLLSQIKKMAIDKLSQPQYEYFRDDRSHKK
;
A
#
# COMPACT_ATOMS: atom_id res chain seq x y z
N MET A 1 -25.15 -17.63 -11.72
CA MET A 1 -24.55 -17.06 -12.95
C MET A 1 -24.18 -18.20 -13.91
N ASN A 2 -24.21 -18.00 -15.24
CA ASN A 2 -23.71 -19.02 -16.19
C ASN A 2 -22.33 -18.62 -16.76
N ASP A 3 -21.54 -19.61 -17.18
CA ASP A 3 -20.15 -19.45 -17.62
C ASP A 3 -20.03 -18.62 -18.91
N VAL A 4 -21.02 -18.74 -19.81
CA VAL A 4 -21.14 -17.92 -21.02
C VAL A 4 -21.25 -16.43 -20.65
N SER A 5 -22.05 -16.09 -19.64
CA SER A 5 -22.20 -14.72 -19.15
C SER A 5 -20.90 -14.18 -18.56
N VAL A 6 -20.17 -14.97 -17.77
CA VAL A 6 -18.86 -14.55 -17.22
C VAL A 6 -17.85 -14.28 -18.33
N LYS A 7 -17.73 -15.19 -19.32
CA LYS A 7 -16.82 -15.02 -20.46
C LYS A 7 -17.16 -13.77 -21.29
N GLU A 8 -18.44 -13.50 -21.54
CA GLU A 8 -18.86 -12.29 -22.26
C GLU A 8 -18.52 -11.02 -21.48
N ARG A 9 -18.72 -11.02 -20.16
CA ARG A 9 -18.35 -9.89 -19.31
C ARG A 9 -16.84 -9.65 -19.31
N LEU A 10 -16.02 -10.71 -19.27
CA LEU A 10 -14.57 -10.60 -19.43
C LEU A 10 -14.17 -10.08 -20.83
N LYS A 11 -14.86 -10.50 -21.89
CA LYS A 11 -14.64 -9.97 -23.25
C LYS A 11 -14.98 -8.48 -23.34
N ASN A 12 -16.01 -8.01 -22.64
CA ASN A 12 -16.33 -6.58 -22.56
C ASN A 12 -15.26 -5.84 -21.77
N LYS A 13 -14.80 -6.40 -20.64
CA LYS A 13 -13.71 -5.82 -19.85
C LYS A 13 -12.40 -5.68 -20.63
N ARG A 14 -12.11 -6.60 -21.54
CA ARG A 14 -11.00 -6.48 -22.50
C ARG A 14 -11.13 -5.24 -23.38
N LYS A 15 -12.33 -4.96 -23.91
CA LYS A 15 -12.57 -3.77 -24.75
C LYS A 15 -12.40 -2.48 -23.96
N GLU A 16 -12.79 -2.47 -22.68
CA GLU A 16 -12.66 -1.32 -21.79
C GLU A 16 -11.21 -1.04 -21.38
N THR A 17 -10.46 -2.09 -21.02
CA THR A 17 -9.14 -1.96 -20.39
C THR A 17 -7.97 -2.13 -21.35
N GLY A 18 -8.18 -2.72 -22.53
CA GLY A 18 -7.14 -3.07 -23.49
C GLY A 18 -6.26 -4.26 -23.07
N LYS A 19 -6.47 -4.86 -21.87
CA LYS A 19 -5.69 -6.00 -21.37
C LYS A 19 -5.93 -7.27 -22.19
N ASN A 20 -4.97 -8.19 -22.24
CA ASN A 20 -5.17 -9.44 -22.95
C ASN A 20 -6.22 -10.31 -22.22
N PHE A 21 -7.05 -11.03 -22.97
CA PHE A 21 -8.10 -11.90 -22.42
C PHE A 21 -7.55 -12.96 -21.46
N ASP A 22 -6.39 -13.54 -21.76
CA ASP A 22 -5.74 -14.52 -20.89
C ASP A 22 -5.34 -13.88 -19.55
N GLU A 23 -4.98 -12.60 -19.55
CA GLU A 23 -4.65 -11.86 -18.33
C GLU A 23 -5.89 -11.64 -17.47
N LEU A 24 -7.01 -11.32 -18.11
CA LEU A 24 -8.29 -11.17 -17.42
C LEU A 24 -8.80 -12.50 -16.85
N LEU A 25 -8.55 -13.62 -17.54
CA LEU A 25 -8.86 -14.96 -17.01
C LEU A 25 -8.03 -15.27 -15.76
N VAL A 26 -6.72 -15.00 -15.80
CA VAL A 26 -5.84 -15.22 -14.64
C VAL A 26 -6.24 -14.30 -13.48
N LEU A 27 -6.45 -13.00 -13.72
CA LEU A 27 -6.91 -12.06 -12.70
C LEU A 27 -8.25 -12.48 -12.08
N TYR A 28 -9.20 -12.95 -12.90
CA TYR A 28 -10.46 -13.48 -12.40
C TYR A 28 -10.25 -14.72 -11.54
N GLY A 29 -9.40 -15.66 -11.96
CA GLY A 29 -9.05 -16.83 -11.16
C GLY A 29 -8.39 -16.47 -9.83
N ILE A 30 -7.47 -15.51 -9.82
CA ILE A 30 -6.84 -14.96 -8.61
C ILE A 30 -7.90 -14.35 -7.69
N GLU A 31 -8.72 -13.43 -8.19
CA GLU A 31 -9.79 -12.78 -7.42
C GLU A 31 -10.70 -13.81 -6.75
N ARG A 32 -11.13 -14.84 -7.48
CA ARG A 32 -12.06 -15.85 -6.97
C ARG A 32 -11.41 -16.87 -6.03
N LEU A 33 -10.10 -17.10 -6.16
CA LEU A 33 -9.35 -17.87 -5.17
C LEU A 33 -9.18 -17.05 -3.87
N LEU A 34 -8.78 -15.78 -3.98
CA LEU A 34 -8.70 -14.86 -2.83
C LEU A 34 -10.05 -14.69 -2.13
N TYR A 35 -11.16 -14.66 -2.89
CA TYR A 35 -12.50 -14.64 -2.33
C TYR A 35 -12.76 -15.85 -1.44
N ARG A 36 -12.46 -17.07 -1.92
CA ARG A 36 -12.62 -18.30 -1.14
C ARG A 36 -11.73 -18.29 0.11
N ILE A 37 -10.49 -17.81 0.01
CA ILE A 37 -9.62 -17.61 1.19
C ILE A 37 -10.32 -16.69 2.19
N SER A 38 -10.84 -15.54 1.74
CA SER A 38 -11.44 -14.52 2.60
C SER A 38 -12.71 -14.95 3.34
N VAL A 39 -13.46 -15.90 2.80
CA VAL A 39 -14.68 -16.44 3.43
C VAL A 39 -14.46 -17.79 4.12
N SER A 40 -13.24 -18.31 4.10
CA SER A 40 -12.86 -19.55 4.79
C SER A 40 -12.54 -19.32 6.26
N GLU A 41 -12.47 -20.41 7.03
CA GLU A 41 -11.94 -20.40 8.40
C GLU A 41 -10.46 -19.97 8.47
N HIS A 42 -9.76 -20.00 7.34
CA HIS A 42 -8.35 -19.61 7.20
C HIS A 42 -8.15 -18.15 6.78
N SER A 43 -9.22 -17.36 6.68
CA SER A 43 -9.18 -15.97 6.19
C SER A 43 -8.16 -15.09 6.93
N ASP A 44 -8.08 -15.23 8.25
CA ASP A 44 -7.13 -14.48 9.07
C ASP A 44 -5.74 -15.13 9.12
N GLN A 45 -5.47 -16.23 8.39
CA GLN A 45 -4.16 -16.91 8.37
C GLN A 45 -3.30 -16.52 7.16
N PHE A 46 -3.85 -15.84 6.16
CA PHE A 46 -3.13 -15.39 4.97
C PHE A 46 -3.11 -13.87 4.87
N ILE A 47 -1.93 -13.31 4.61
CA ILE A 47 -1.73 -11.88 4.38
C ILE A 47 -1.25 -11.69 2.95
N LEU A 48 -1.98 -10.93 2.15
CA LEU A 48 -1.64 -10.63 0.76
C LEU A 48 -0.41 -9.73 0.66
N LYS A 49 0.53 -10.10 -0.22
CA LYS A 49 1.70 -9.29 -0.56
C LYS A 49 1.94 -9.28 -2.08
N GLY A 50 3.08 -8.74 -2.49
CA GLY A 50 3.59 -8.87 -3.86
C GLY A 50 2.70 -8.27 -4.95
N GLY A 51 2.72 -8.90 -6.13
CA GLY A 51 2.12 -8.31 -7.34
C GLY A 51 0.59 -8.20 -7.31
N ALA A 52 -0.08 -9.18 -6.67
CA ALA A 52 -1.54 -9.18 -6.54
C ALA A 52 -2.02 -8.02 -5.66
N LEU A 53 -1.32 -7.72 -4.57
CA LEU A 53 -1.60 -6.53 -3.76
C LEU A 53 -1.51 -5.24 -4.57
N LEU A 54 -0.49 -5.09 -5.42
CA LEU A 54 -0.31 -3.88 -6.23
C LEU A 54 -1.46 -3.64 -7.21
N TYR A 55 -2.18 -4.69 -7.63
CA TYR A 55 -3.40 -4.53 -8.44
C TYR A 55 -4.48 -3.74 -7.70
N THR A 56 -4.59 -3.91 -6.38
CA THR A 56 -5.54 -3.15 -5.54
C THR A 56 -5.18 -1.68 -5.41
N LEU A 57 -3.89 -1.35 -5.55
CA LEU A 57 -3.35 -0.02 -5.33
C LEU A 57 -3.27 0.80 -6.64
N LEU A 58 -2.88 0.16 -7.73
CA LEU A 58 -2.59 0.85 -8.99
C LEU A 58 -3.65 0.62 -10.08
N ASP A 59 -4.65 -0.22 -9.82
CA ASP A 59 -5.74 -0.58 -10.76
C ASP A 59 -5.20 -0.87 -12.17
N ASN A 60 -5.53 -0.04 -13.17
CA ASN A 60 -5.13 -0.27 -14.56
C ASN A 60 -3.63 -0.07 -14.80
N ASP A 61 -2.96 0.71 -13.95
CA ASP A 61 -1.52 0.98 -14.02
C ASP A 61 -0.68 -0.11 -13.34
N ALA A 62 -1.33 -1.03 -12.62
CA ALA A 62 -0.70 -2.24 -12.14
C ALA A 62 -0.25 -3.10 -13.32
N ARG A 63 1.02 -3.50 -13.29
CA ARG A 63 1.53 -4.54 -14.20
C ARG A 63 0.77 -5.84 -13.97
N MET A 64 0.72 -6.69 -15.00
CA MET A 64 0.18 -8.04 -14.84
C MET A 64 0.92 -8.79 -13.71
N THR A 65 0.16 -9.44 -12.84
CA THR A 65 0.65 -10.51 -11.97
C THR A 65 0.02 -11.83 -12.39
N ARG A 66 0.81 -12.90 -12.38
CA ARG A 66 0.33 -14.27 -12.61
C ARG A 66 0.30 -15.09 -11.33
N ASP A 67 1.10 -14.66 -10.37
CA ASP A 67 1.32 -15.33 -9.11
C ASP A 67 0.66 -14.53 -8.00
N ILE A 68 0.23 -15.25 -6.98
CA ILE A 68 -0.27 -14.70 -5.72
C ILE A 68 0.86 -14.86 -4.71
N ASP A 69 1.34 -13.77 -4.13
CA ASP A 69 2.29 -13.84 -3.03
C ASP A 69 1.54 -13.62 -1.71
N VAL A 70 1.69 -14.52 -0.75
CA VAL A 70 1.11 -14.37 0.59
C VAL A 70 2.12 -14.67 1.67
N LEU A 71 1.91 -14.08 2.85
CA LEU A 71 2.52 -14.50 4.09
C LEU A 71 1.50 -15.32 4.88
N ALA A 72 1.85 -16.56 5.23
CA ALA A 72 1.09 -17.37 6.15
C ALA A 72 1.45 -16.99 7.61
N ARG A 73 0.43 -16.89 8.46
CA ARG A 73 0.59 -16.74 9.91
C ARG A 73 -0.27 -17.75 10.64
N LYS A 74 0.22 -18.24 11.79
CA LYS A 74 -0.49 -19.25 12.61
C LYS A 74 -0.86 -20.51 11.81
N LEU A 75 -0.05 -20.84 10.80
CA LEU A 75 -0.18 -22.00 9.92
C LEU A 75 1.10 -22.82 10.01
N GLN A 76 0.94 -24.15 10.04
CA GLN A 76 2.09 -25.04 9.99
C GLN A 76 2.69 -25.04 8.59
N ASN A 77 4.00 -24.84 8.52
CA ASN A 77 4.80 -24.90 7.30
C ASN A 77 5.09 -26.36 6.92
N SER A 78 4.05 -27.14 6.64
CA SER A 78 4.19 -28.48 6.06
C SER A 78 3.33 -28.59 4.81
N ARG A 79 3.85 -29.29 3.80
CA ARG A 79 3.18 -29.44 2.50
C ARG A 79 1.83 -30.12 2.65
N GLU A 80 1.73 -31.11 3.54
CA GLU A 80 0.49 -31.83 3.83
C GLU A 80 -0.57 -30.91 4.45
N ASN A 81 -0.18 -30.07 5.41
CA ASN A 81 -1.10 -29.12 6.03
C ASN A 81 -1.56 -28.07 5.03
N ILE A 82 -0.63 -27.46 4.28
CA ILE A 82 -0.97 -26.48 3.25
C ILE A 82 -1.87 -27.09 2.18
N LYS A 83 -1.59 -28.31 1.72
CA LYS A 83 -2.44 -29.02 0.77
C LYS A 83 -3.86 -29.19 1.31
N SER A 84 -4.01 -29.66 2.55
CA SER A 84 -5.33 -29.86 3.18
C SER A 84 -6.12 -28.54 3.32
N VAL A 85 -5.44 -27.48 3.76
CA VAL A 85 -6.02 -26.12 3.85
C VAL A 85 -6.51 -25.64 2.48
N MET A 86 -5.66 -25.77 1.45
CA MET A 86 -6.02 -25.33 0.10
C MET A 86 -7.13 -26.18 -0.53
N GLU A 87 -7.17 -27.49 -0.27
CA GLU A 87 -8.28 -28.36 -0.66
C GLU A 87 -9.61 -27.90 -0.03
N SER A 88 -9.61 -27.57 1.27
CA SER A 88 -10.78 -27.02 1.97
C SER A 88 -11.25 -25.72 1.32
N ILE A 89 -10.33 -24.78 1.11
CA ILE A 89 -10.61 -23.47 0.49
C ILE A 89 -11.18 -23.62 -0.92
N CYS A 90 -10.55 -24.44 -1.76
CA CYS A 90 -11.01 -24.70 -3.14
C CYS A 90 -12.35 -25.46 -3.21
N SER A 91 -12.79 -26.08 -2.11
CA SER A 91 -14.10 -26.74 -2.00
C SER A 91 -15.26 -25.78 -1.72
N ILE A 92 -14.97 -24.53 -1.34
CA ILE A 92 -15.99 -23.53 -1.05
C ILE A 92 -16.77 -23.20 -2.32
N SER A 93 -18.10 -23.36 -2.26
CA SER A 93 -18.99 -23.03 -3.36
C SER A 93 -19.18 -21.51 -3.48
N SER A 94 -19.25 -21.02 -4.71
CA SER A 94 -19.48 -19.61 -5.03
C SER A 94 -20.19 -19.49 -6.38
N ASP A 95 -21.00 -18.47 -6.57
CA ASP A 95 -21.72 -18.23 -7.84
C ASP A 95 -20.83 -17.55 -8.91
N ASP A 96 -19.62 -18.09 -9.12
CA ASP A 96 -18.59 -17.54 -10.02
C ASP A 96 -18.21 -18.46 -11.18
N THR A 97 -18.87 -19.62 -11.27
CA THR A 97 -18.75 -20.59 -12.37
C THR A 97 -17.34 -21.17 -12.54
N LEU A 98 -16.43 -20.93 -11.59
CA LEU A 98 -15.12 -21.55 -11.56
C LEU A 98 -15.19 -22.92 -10.89
N THR A 99 -14.60 -23.90 -11.56
CA THR A 99 -14.36 -25.22 -10.98
C THR A 99 -12.87 -25.39 -10.73
N PHE A 100 -12.50 -25.67 -9.49
CA PHE A 100 -11.12 -26.00 -9.13
C PHE A 100 -10.92 -27.50 -9.21
N ASP A 101 -9.92 -27.93 -9.97
CA ASP A 101 -9.55 -29.34 -10.10
C ASP A 101 -8.64 -29.73 -8.93
N LYS A 102 -9.22 -30.42 -7.94
CA LYS A 102 -8.52 -30.81 -6.72
C LYS A 102 -7.41 -31.83 -6.98
N ASP A 103 -7.57 -32.68 -8.00
CA ASP A 103 -6.57 -33.68 -8.36
C ASP A 103 -5.32 -33.02 -8.96
N SER A 104 -5.46 -31.78 -9.45
CA SER A 104 -4.35 -30.97 -9.97
C SER A 104 -3.55 -30.23 -8.91
N ILE A 105 -3.94 -30.30 -7.63
CA ILE A 105 -3.26 -29.57 -6.55
C ILE A 105 -1.83 -30.12 -6.38
N CYS A 106 -0.85 -29.24 -6.57
CA CYS A 106 0.55 -29.50 -6.27
C CYS A 106 1.05 -28.51 -5.20
N VAL A 107 1.84 -29.02 -4.26
CA VAL A 107 2.45 -28.24 -3.19
C VAL A 107 3.93 -28.62 -3.10
N GLU A 108 4.81 -27.65 -3.33
CA GLU A 108 6.26 -27.83 -3.42
C GLU A 108 6.98 -26.86 -2.50
N ASP A 109 8.08 -27.29 -1.89
CA ASP A 109 8.93 -26.39 -1.10
C ASP A 109 9.70 -25.46 -2.04
N ILE A 110 9.78 -24.19 -1.68
CA ILE A 110 10.59 -23.19 -2.37
C ILE A 110 11.59 -22.56 -1.41
N ALA A 111 12.84 -22.41 -1.83
CA ALA A 111 13.83 -21.65 -1.08
C ALA A 111 13.63 -20.16 -1.38
N GLU A 112 13.27 -19.36 -0.38
CA GLU A 112 13.02 -17.92 -0.52
C GLU A 112 14.19 -17.08 0.06
N ASP A 113 15.43 -17.55 -0.13
CA ASP A 113 16.70 -17.12 0.51
C ASP A 113 17.05 -17.91 1.78
N ALA A 114 18.34 -17.93 2.12
CA ALA A 114 19.08 -18.98 2.85
C ALA A 114 18.59 -19.38 4.26
N GLU A 115 17.55 -18.75 4.80
CA GLU A 115 17.00 -19.02 6.13
C GLU A 115 15.50 -19.39 6.15
N TYR A 116 14.74 -19.23 5.05
CA TYR A 116 13.29 -19.46 5.06
C TYR A 116 12.80 -20.38 3.93
N HIS A 117 12.16 -21.48 4.33
CA HIS A 117 11.48 -22.40 3.44
C HIS A 117 10.05 -21.91 3.19
N GLY A 118 9.79 -21.30 2.03
CA GLY A 118 8.44 -21.02 1.57
C GLY A 118 7.80 -22.25 0.95
N VAL A 119 6.52 -22.17 0.62
CA VAL A 119 5.78 -23.22 -0.08
C VAL A 119 5.08 -22.64 -1.30
N ARG A 120 5.18 -23.30 -2.44
CA ARG A 120 4.43 -22.99 -3.64
C ARG A 120 3.25 -23.93 -3.78
N PHE A 121 2.05 -23.34 -3.84
CA PHE A 121 0.81 -24.01 -4.20
C PHE A 121 0.48 -23.73 -5.66
N VAL A 122 0.10 -24.78 -6.40
CA VAL A 122 -0.39 -24.68 -7.78
C VAL A 122 -1.70 -25.44 -7.91
N ILE A 123 -2.66 -24.84 -8.62
CA ILE A 123 -3.92 -25.48 -8.96
C ILE A 123 -4.39 -25.10 -10.37
N THR A 124 -5.08 -26.03 -11.02
CA THR A 124 -5.84 -25.75 -12.24
C THR A 124 -7.28 -25.41 -11.90
N ALA A 125 -7.75 -24.26 -12.39
CA ALA A 125 -9.16 -23.87 -12.38
C ALA A 125 -9.73 -23.86 -13.81
N TYR A 126 -11.05 -24.00 -13.91
CA TYR A 126 -11.77 -24.06 -15.17
C TYR A 126 -12.93 -23.06 -15.19
N LEU A 127 -13.00 -22.26 -16.25
CA LEU A 127 -14.18 -21.46 -16.60
C LEU A 127 -14.84 -22.08 -17.84
N GLY A 128 -15.79 -22.98 -17.63
CA GLY A 128 -16.25 -23.91 -18.66
C GLY A 128 -15.07 -24.72 -19.21
N LYS A 129 -14.79 -24.64 -20.52
CA LYS A 129 -13.61 -25.31 -21.14
C LYS A 129 -12.28 -24.55 -21.02
N ALA A 130 -12.27 -23.31 -20.53
CA ALA A 130 -11.06 -22.51 -20.45
C ALA A 130 -10.25 -22.92 -19.21
N LYS A 131 -8.99 -23.32 -19.40
CA LYS A 131 -8.07 -23.72 -18.33
C LYS A 131 -7.33 -22.49 -17.80
N ILE A 132 -7.26 -22.35 -16.48
CA ILE A 132 -6.59 -21.26 -15.78
C ILE A 132 -5.62 -21.89 -14.79
N HIS A 133 -4.32 -21.61 -14.97
CA HIS A 133 -3.29 -22.04 -14.04
C HIS A 133 -3.09 -20.96 -12.98
N LEU A 134 -3.28 -21.33 -11.71
CA LEU A 134 -3.09 -20.43 -10.57
C LEU A 134 -1.92 -20.92 -9.73
N GLN A 135 -1.06 -19.99 -9.36
CA GLN A 135 0.09 -20.21 -8.50
C GLN A 135 0.02 -19.27 -7.31
N MET A 136 0.30 -19.79 -6.12
CA MET A 136 0.43 -19.03 -4.88
C MET A 136 1.71 -19.39 -4.15
N ASP A 137 2.58 -18.41 -3.95
CA ASP A 137 3.80 -18.54 -3.17
C ASP A 137 3.51 -18.07 -1.73
N ILE A 138 3.77 -18.95 -0.77
CA ILE A 138 3.42 -18.81 0.65
C ILE A 138 4.71 -18.71 1.44
N GLY A 139 5.02 -17.51 1.93
CA GLY A 139 6.12 -17.28 2.86
C GLY A 139 5.69 -17.52 4.32
N PHE A 140 6.64 -17.79 5.20
CA PHE A 140 6.43 -18.01 6.64
C PHE A 140 7.34 -17.14 7.53
N SER A 141 7.91 -16.07 6.97
CA SER A 141 8.86 -15.19 7.67
C SER A 141 8.23 -14.36 8.79
N ASP A 142 9.05 -13.96 9.76
CA ASP A 142 8.60 -13.22 10.93
C ASP A 142 8.74 -11.69 10.81
N ALA A 143 7.71 -11.00 11.29
CA ALA A 143 7.50 -9.56 11.44
C ALA A 143 7.41 -8.70 10.16
N VAL A 144 6.19 -8.18 9.91
CA VAL A 144 5.92 -7.13 8.91
C VAL A 144 5.70 -5.83 9.67
N TYR A 145 6.40 -4.77 9.28
CA TYR A 145 6.18 -3.44 9.81
C TYR A 145 5.84 -2.44 8.71
N PRO A 146 4.79 -1.60 8.88
CA PRO A 146 3.79 -1.66 9.95
C PRO A 146 2.98 -2.95 9.96
N GLU A 147 2.14 -3.11 10.98
CA GLU A 147 1.23 -4.26 11.07
C GLU A 147 0.30 -4.33 9.84
N PRO A 148 0.06 -5.54 9.28
CA PRO A 148 -0.85 -5.76 8.18
C PRO A 148 -2.27 -5.22 8.43
N LYS A 149 -2.89 -4.65 7.40
CA LYS A 149 -4.24 -4.07 7.47
C LYS A 149 -5.22 -4.87 6.60
N LYS A 150 -6.48 -4.94 7.02
CA LYS A 150 -7.53 -5.53 6.17
C LYS A 150 -7.81 -4.60 5.00
N ILE A 151 -7.84 -5.17 3.80
CA ILE A 151 -8.21 -4.49 2.57
C ILE A 151 -9.37 -5.19 1.89
N GLU A 152 -10.07 -4.44 1.05
CA GLU A 152 -11.01 -4.97 0.09
C GLU A 152 -10.28 -5.14 -1.25
N PHE A 153 -10.17 -6.38 -1.73
CA PHE A 153 -9.58 -6.65 -3.05
C PHE A 153 -10.63 -6.32 -4.13
N PRO A 154 -10.26 -5.60 -5.21
CA PRO A 154 -11.20 -5.16 -6.23
C PRO A 154 -11.84 -6.33 -6.96
N SER A 155 -13.14 -6.22 -7.26
CA SER A 155 -13.82 -7.20 -8.10
C SER A 155 -13.89 -6.77 -9.56
N LEU A 156 -13.31 -7.58 -10.43
CA LEU A 156 -13.26 -7.41 -11.88
C LEU A 156 -14.66 -7.38 -12.50
N LEU A 157 -15.56 -8.21 -11.97
CA LEU A 157 -16.92 -8.40 -12.46
C LEU A 157 -17.98 -7.96 -11.42
N LYS A 158 -17.67 -7.02 -10.53
CA LYS A 158 -18.63 -6.50 -9.52
C LYS A 158 -19.34 -7.62 -8.74
N MET A 159 -18.59 -8.67 -8.41
CA MET A 159 -19.01 -9.77 -7.56
C MET A 159 -18.64 -9.48 -6.11
N ASP A 160 -19.00 -10.38 -5.21
CA ASP A 160 -18.57 -10.30 -3.81
C ASP A 160 -17.04 -10.25 -3.74
N LYS A 161 -16.55 -9.24 -3.03
CA LYS A 161 -15.14 -8.85 -2.99
C LYS A 161 -14.40 -9.62 -1.89
N PRO A 162 -13.14 -10.02 -2.11
CA PRO A 162 -12.32 -10.58 -1.04
C PRO A 162 -11.97 -9.55 0.03
N TYR A 163 -12.14 -9.92 1.30
CA TYR A 163 -11.71 -9.11 2.46
C TYR A 163 -10.60 -9.85 3.22
N MET A 164 -9.36 -9.36 3.14
CA MET A 164 -8.21 -10.05 3.73
C MET A 164 -7.15 -9.09 4.24
N TYR A 165 -6.26 -9.59 5.10
CA TYR A 165 -5.08 -8.81 5.48
C TYR A 165 -4.14 -8.63 4.30
N ALA A 166 -3.48 -7.49 4.23
CA ALA A 166 -2.46 -7.20 3.25
C ALA A 166 -1.31 -6.39 3.86
N TYR A 167 -0.16 -6.44 3.19
CA TYR A 167 1.00 -5.64 3.58
C TYR A 167 0.68 -4.14 3.45
N PRO A 168 1.10 -3.31 4.43
CA PRO A 168 1.09 -1.87 4.24
C PRO A 168 2.08 -1.47 3.14
N ILE A 169 1.82 -0.35 2.49
CA ILE A 169 2.61 0.09 1.32
C ILE A 169 4.08 0.34 1.68
N GLU A 170 4.37 0.75 2.92
CA GLU A 170 5.72 0.96 3.45
C GLU A 170 6.51 -0.35 3.50
N ALA A 171 5.87 -1.44 3.94
CA ALA A 171 6.49 -2.77 3.93
C ALA A 171 6.78 -3.25 2.50
N VAL A 172 5.86 -2.98 1.56
CA VAL A 172 6.06 -3.31 0.15
C VAL A 172 7.26 -2.54 -0.44
N ILE A 173 7.40 -1.25 -0.12
CA ILE A 173 8.57 -0.46 -0.52
C ILE A 173 9.85 -1.04 0.11
N ALA A 174 9.84 -1.33 1.41
CA ALA A 174 10.98 -1.84 2.14
C ALA A 174 11.50 -3.18 1.57
N GLU A 175 10.62 -4.17 1.34
CA GLU A 175 11.01 -5.46 0.75
C GLU A 175 11.56 -5.32 -0.67
N LYS A 176 10.96 -4.46 -1.49
CA LYS A 176 11.43 -4.22 -2.86
C LYS A 176 12.78 -3.56 -2.87
N TYR A 177 12.98 -2.58 -2.00
CA TYR A 177 14.22 -1.85 -1.89
C TYR A 177 15.35 -2.73 -1.32
N GLU A 178 15.03 -3.58 -0.35
CA GLU A 178 15.96 -4.60 0.16
C GLU A 178 16.40 -5.55 -0.96
N ALA A 179 15.45 -6.14 -1.70
CA ALA A 179 15.77 -7.03 -2.82
C ALA A 179 16.57 -6.33 -3.92
N MET A 180 16.32 -5.03 -4.14
CA MET A 180 17.10 -4.21 -5.05
C MET A 180 18.57 -4.11 -4.63
N THR A 181 18.78 -3.94 -3.33
CA THR A 181 20.09 -3.74 -2.71
C THR A 181 20.88 -5.04 -2.62
N SER A 182 20.25 -6.11 -2.11
CA SER A 182 20.91 -7.41 -1.90
C SER A 182 21.33 -8.09 -3.20
N LEU A 183 20.52 -7.99 -4.26
CA LEU A 183 20.84 -8.60 -5.55
C LEU A 183 21.89 -7.83 -6.36
N GLY A 184 22.05 -6.52 -6.11
CA GLY A 184 23.04 -5.65 -6.77
C GLY A 184 23.17 -5.90 -8.27
N ASP A 185 24.38 -6.18 -8.76
CA ASP A 185 24.66 -6.39 -10.19
C ASP A 185 23.94 -7.60 -10.80
N LYS A 186 23.59 -8.61 -9.99
CA LYS A 186 22.86 -9.80 -10.46
C LYS A 186 21.36 -9.55 -10.57
N ASN A 187 20.88 -8.37 -10.17
CA ASN A 187 19.47 -8.07 -10.11
C ASN A 187 18.81 -8.08 -11.51
N SER A 188 17.78 -8.91 -11.64
CA SER A 188 16.90 -9.03 -12.81
C SER A 188 15.45 -8.64 -12.49
N ARG A 189 15.15 -8.28 -11.23
CA ARG A 189 13.83 -7.91 -10.72
C ARG A 189 13.50 -6.45 -11.05
N PHE A 190 13.53 -6.09 -12.33
CA PHE A 190 13.16 -4.76 -12.82
C PHE A 190 11.74 -4.32 -12.39
N LYS A 191 10.86 -5.29 -12.13
CA LYS A 191 9.55 -5.06 -11.52
C LYS A 191 9.62 -4.29 -10.20
N ASP A 192 10.63 -4.49 -9.37
CA ASP A 192 10.72 -3.84 -8.06
C ASP A 192 11.05 -2.35 -8.20
N PHE A 193 11.94 -1.99 -9.13
CA PHE A 193 12.21 -0.58 -9.50
C PHE A 193 10.96 0.11 -10.05
N TYR A 194 10.24 -0.57 -10.95
CA TYR A 194 8.99 -0.06 -11.51
C TYR A 194 7.93 0.17 -10.42
N ASP A 195 7.71 -0.85 -9.59
CA ASP A 195 6.68 -0.83 -8.55
C ASP A 195 6.96 0.29 -7.53
N ILE A 196 8.23 0.54 -7.12
CA ILE A 196 8.57 1.66 -6.23
C ILE A 196 8.25 3.02 -6.87
N VAL A 197 8.62 3.24 -8.13
CA VAL A 197 8.31 4.52 -8.82
C VAL A 197 6.80 4.72 -8.96
N MET A 198 6.06 3.66 -9.27
CA MET A 198 4.60 3.75 -9.39
C MET A 198 3.95 4.06 -8.04
N LEU A 199 4.38 3.41 -6.97
CA LEU A 199 3.88 3.68 -5.62
C LEU A 199 4.23 5.09 -5.16
N SER A 200 5.48 5.54 -5.34
CA SER A 200 5.91 6.88 -4.93
C SER A 200 5.17 7.99 -5.69
N ARG A 201 4.73 7.75 -6.93
CA ARG A 201 3.95 8.73 -7.70
C ARG A 201 2.46 8.78 -7.35
N ASN A 202 1.92 7.71 -6.78
CA ASN A 202 0.48 7.58 -6.52
C ASN A 202 0.11 7.69 -5.05
N TYR A 203 1.07 7.52 -4.13
CA TYR A 203 0.84 7.50 -2.70
C TYR A 203 1.71 8.49 -1.94
N ASP A 204 1.17 8.96 -0.82
CA ASP A 204 1.87 9.77 0.16
C ASP A 204 2.46 8.82 1.23
N PHE A 205 3.59 9.19 1.83
CA PHE A 205 4.29 8.36 2.83
C PHE A 205 4.71 9.19 4.03
N ASP A 206 4.51 8.63 5.22
CA ASP A 206 5.14 9.13 6.44
C ASP A 206 6.58 8.61 6.49
N GLY A 207 7.54 9.55 6.55
CA GLY A 207 8.96 9.24 6.53
C GLY A 207 9.41 8.39 7.71
N ARG A 208 8.77 8.53 8.87
CA ARG A 208 9.11 7.78 10.07
C ARG A 208 8.64 6.33 9.96
N VAL A 209 7.43 6.15 9.46
CA VAL A 209 6.86 4.82 9.23
C VAL A 209 7.67 4.07 8.16
N LEU A 210 8.03 4.75 7.07
CA LEU A 210 8.88 4.17 6.02
C LEU A 210 10.29 3.85 6.52
N GLN A 211 10.87 4.72 7.36
CA GLN A 211 12.16 4.47 7.99
C GLN A 211 12.17 3.18 8.82
N GLU A 212 11.15 2.99 9.66
CA GLU A 212 11.03 1.82 10.52
C GLU A 212 10.75 0.55 9.71
N ALA A 213 9.93 0.63 8.65
CA ALA A 213 9.72 -0.48 7.73
C ALA A 213 11.02 -0.92 7.06
N MET A 214 11.77 0.03 6.50
CA MET A 214 13.09 -0.24 5.88
C MET A 214 14.07 -0.84 6.89
N THR A 215 14.16 -0.27 8.09
CA THR A 215 15.06 -0.77 9.14
C THR A 215 14.71 -2.19 9.55
N SER A 216 13.43 -2.47 9.78
CA SER A 216 12.93 -3.81 10.15
C SER A 216 13.23 -4.83 9.07
N THR A 217 12.96 -4.52 7.80
CA THR A 217 13.19 -5.45 6.68
C THR A 217 14.67 -5.73 6.46
N PHE A 218 15.53 -4.70 6.44
CA PHE A 218 16.97 -4.87 6.20
C PHE A 218 17.63 -5.64 7.34
N THR A 219 17.25 -5.35 8.59
CA THR A 219 17.76 -6.08 9.76
C THR A 219 17.31 -7.54 9.75
N GLY A 220 16.03 -7.80 9.48
CA GLY A 220 15.46 -9.15 9.44
C GLY A 220 16.05 -10.04 8.34
N ARG A 221 16.60 -9.45 7.27
CA ARG A 221 17.27 -10.17 6.16
C ARG A 221 18.80 -10.11 6.22
N ASN A 222 19.36 -9.50 7.27
CA ASN A 222 20.80 -9.29 7.41
C ASN A 222 21.45 -8.61 6.18
N THR A 223 20.72 -7.67 5.57
CA THR A 223 21.16 -6.92 4.39
C THR A 223 21.68 -5.55 4.81
N GLN A 224 22.87 -5.19 4.32
CA GLN A 224 23.43 -3.85 4.53
C GLN A 224 22.91 -2.87 3.46
N PHE A 225 22.63 -1.64 3.87
CA PHE A 225 22.34 -0.57 2.91
C PHE A 225 23.54 -0.34 2.00
N SER A 226 23.26 -0.07 0.72
CA SER A 226 24.28 0.17 -0.29
C SER A 226 23.84 1.26 -1.25
N HIS A 227 24.82 2.07 -1.67
CA HIS A 227 24.64 3.12 -2.65
C HIS A 227 24.94 2.65 -4.09
N HIS A 228 25.39 1.40 -4.26
CA HIS A 228 25.91 0.86 -5.53
C HIS A 228 24.90 0.95 -6.68
N ILE A 229 23.62 0.67 -6.40
CA ILE A 229 22.54 0.69 -7.41
C ILE A 229 22.29 2.08 -8.01
N TYR A 230 22.83 3.15 -7.41
CA TYR A 230 22.68 4.52 -7.87
C TYR A 230 23.90 5.04 -8.66
N THR A 231 24.88 4.18 -8.94
CA THR A 231 26.04 4.56 -9.76
C THR A 231 25.67 4.65 -11.24
N ASN A 232 26.35 5.54 -11.98
CA ASN A 232 26.11 5.71 -13.42
C ASN A 232 26.41 4.42 -14.19
N ASP A 233 27.46 3.68 -13.81
CA ASP A 233 27.84 2.42 -14.44
C ASP A 233 26.75 1.35 -14.24
N PHE A 234 26.16 1.27 -13.03
CA PHE A 234 25.04 0.38 -12.78
C PHE A 234 23.85 0.70 -13.68
N ALA A 235 23.49 1.99 -13.78
CA ALA A 235 22.38 2.44 -14.61
C ALA A 235 22.58 2.10 -16.10
N ALA A 236 23.75 2.46 -16.64
CA ALA A 236 24.10 2.24 -18.05
C ALA A 236 24.06 0.75 -18.43
N ASN A 237 24.58 -0.13 -17.57
CA ASN A 237 24.63 -1.57 -17.82
C ASN A 237 23.25 -2.26 -17.80
N LYS A 238 22.22 -1.59 -17.27
CA LYS A 238 20.88 -2.16 -17.06
C LYS A 238 19.83 -1.58 -18.00
N GLU A 239 20.12 -0.51 -18.72
CA GLU A 239 19.18 0.20 -19.60
C GLU A 239 18.49 -0.73 -20.63
N ARG A 240 19.26 -1.56 -21.34
CA ARG A 240 18.69 -2.48 -22.34
C ARG A 240 17.71 -3.48 -21.73
N LEU A 241 18.02 -3.99 -20.53
CA LEU A 241 17.16 -4.94 -19.82
C LEU A 241 15.90 -4.24 -19.29
N TRP A 242 16.04 -3.00 -18.82
CA TRP A 242 14.92 -2.16 -18.41
C TRP A 242 13.92 -1.91 -19.55
N GLN A 243 14.40 -1.52 -20.74
CA GLN A 243 13.53 -1.34 -21.91
C GLN A 243 12.84 -2.65 -22.31
N GLY A 244 13.58 -3.78 -22.28
CA GLY A 244 13.01 -5.10 -22.51
C GLY A 244 11.92 -5.48 -21.50
N PHE A 245 12.09 -5.10 -20.23
CA PHE A 245 11.07 -5.27 -19.20
C PHE A 245 9.84 -4.40 -19.46
N LYS A 246 10.02 -3.09 -19.71
CA LYS A 246 8.91 -2.14 -19.96
C LYS A 246 8.06 -2.56 -21.17
N ASN A 247 8.70 -3.00 -22.25
CA ASN A 247 8.01 -3.49 -23.43
C ASN A 247 7.16 -4.73 -23.12
N ARG A 248 7.68 -5.66 -22.31
CA ARG A 248 6.96 -6.89 -21.94
C ARG A 248 5.69 -6.63 -21.13
N ILE A 249 5.73 -5.60 -20.28
CA ILE A 249 4.57 -5.21 -19.46
C ILE A 249 3.69 -4.14 -20.13
N ASN A 250 3.99 -3.76 -21.38
CA ASN A 250 3.33 -2.66 -22.10
C ASN A 250 3.23 -1.38 -21.25
N SER A 251 4.34 -1.03 -20.58
CA SER A 251 4.36 0.09 -19.63
C SER A 251 4.13 1.43 -20.33
N ARG A 252 3.33 2.30 -19.69
CA ARG A 252 3.21 3.72 -20.05
C ARG A 252 4.33 4.59 -19.46
N LEU A 253 5.23 4.01 -18.67
CA LEU A 253 6.31 4.73 -18.01
C LEU A 253 7.43 5.04 -19.02
N GLU A 254 7.50 6.29 -19.45
CA GLU A 254 8.50 6.79 -20.40
C GLU A 254 9.82 7.22 -19.73
N LEU A 255 10.26 6.51 -18.69
CA LEU A 255 11.56 6.76 -18.05
C LEU A 255 12.64 5.82 -18.58
N THR A 256 13.84 6.34 -18.80
CA THR A 256 15.06 5.53 -18.83
C THR A 256 15.31 4.89 -17.47
N PHE A 257 16.21 3.90 -17.41
CA PHE A 257 16.58 3.28 -16.15
C PHE A 257 17.31 4.26 -15.23
N GLU A 258 18.15 5.14 -15.80
CA GLU A 258 18.81 6.21 -15.04
C GLU A 258 17.79 7.18 -14.41
N GLU A 259 16.78 7.63 -15.16
CA GLU A 259 15.71 8.48 -14.62
C GLU A 259 14.87 7.74 -13.56
N THR A 260 14.62 6.44 -13.77
CA THR A 260 13.94 5.59 -12.79
C THR A 260 14.72 5.55 -11.47
N LEU A 261 16.04 5.33 -11.52
CA LEU A 261 16.90 5.36 -10.35
C LEU A 261 16.96 6.75 -9.70
N ARG A 262 16.90 7.82 -10.49
CA ARG A 262 16.87 9.20 -9.98
C ARG A 262 15.59 9.47 -9.18
N GLU A 263 14.43 9.01 -9.65
CA GLU A 263 13.16 9.11 -8.92
C GLU A 263 13.18 8.29 -7.63
N ILE A 264 13.68 7.05 -7.70
CA ILE A 264 13.84 6.20 -6.51
C ILE A 264 14.81 6.84 -5.54
N LYS A 265 15.94 7.39 -6.00
CA LYS A 265 16.92 8.07 -5.14
C LYS A 265 16.29 9.27 -4.44
N LYS A 266 15.53 10.09 -5.16
CA LYS A 266 14.81 11.24 -4.58
C LYS A 266 13.84 10.81 -3.47
N PHE A 267 13.18 9.67 -3.63
CA PHE A 267 12.24 9.14 -2.65
C PHE A 267 12.93 8.43 -1.47
N ILE A 268 13.81 7.46 -1.72
CA ILE A 268 14.36 6.56 -0.71
C ILE A 268 15.61 7.11 -0.02
N MET A 269 16.50 7.81 -0.75
CA MET A 269 17.82 8.20 -0.24
C MET A 269 17.76 9.07 1.04
N PRO A 270 16.85 10.05 1.18
CA PRO A 270 16.74 10.81 2.44
C PRO A 270 16.48 9.92 3.66
N VAL A 271 15.61 8.91 3.51
CA VAL A 271 15.28 7.94 4.56
C VAL A 271 16.48 7.05 4.86
N GLN A 272 17.12 6.50 3.83
CA GLN A 272 18.33 5.67 3.97
C GLN A 272 19.45 6.42 4.71
N LEU A 273 19.75 7.65 4.32
CA LEU A 273 20.80 8.45 4.95
C LEU A 273 20.50 8.73 6.43
N ALA A 274 19.24 8.93 6.79
CA ALA A 274 18.85 9.09 8.20
C ALA A 274 19.09 7.79 8.98
N ILE A 275 18.76 6.61 8.40
CA ILE A 275 19.05 5.31 9.02
C ILE A 275 20.57 5.11 9.21
N GLU A 276 21.37 5.36 8.17
CA GLU A 276 22.84 5.21 8.21
C GLU A 276 23.50 6.12 9.25
N LYS A 277 22.91 7.28 9.55
CA LYS A 277 23.38 8.21 10.59
C LYS A 277 22.79 7.93 11.98
N GLY A 278 21.82 7.03 12.11
CA GLY A 278 21.06 6.83 13.35
C GLY A 278 20.16 8.02 13.72
N GLU A 279 19.73 8.81 12.73
CA GLU A 279 18.85 9.97 12.89
C GLU A 279 17.38 9.58 12.66
N HIS A 280 16.45 10.34 13.22
CA HIS A 280 15.03 10.19 12.94
C HIS A 280 14.63 10.97 11.69
N PHE A 281 13.88 10.33 10.80
CA PHE A 281 13.34 10.98 9.60
C PHE A 281 11.82 11.16 9.75
N SER A 282 11.36 12.41 9.81
CA SER A 282 9.96 12.76 10.09
C SER A 282 9.32 13.64 9.01
N ASP A 283 9.90 13.67 7.81
CA ASP A 283 9.33 14.37 6.67
C ASP A 283 8.17 13.57 6.05
N PHE A 284 7.36 14.23 5.25
CA PHE A 284 6.22 13.63 4.55
C PHE A 284 6.42 13.66 3.04
N TRP A 285 6.18 12.54 2.37
CA TRP A 285 6.23 12.45 0.93
C TRP A 285 4.87 12.78 0.32
N THR A 286 4.83 13.69 -0.66
CA THR A 286 3.57 14.20 -1.28
C THR A 286 3.46 13.87 -2.77
N ARG A 287 3.84 12.66 -3.18
CA ARG A 287 3.94 12.19 -4.58
C ARG A 287 4.93 12.93 -5.48
N LYS A 288 5.34 14.14 -5.08
CA LYS A 288 6.21 15.05 -5.82
C LYS A 288 7.54 15.30 -5.10
N GLY A 289 7.63 15.00 -3.81
CA GLY A 289 8.81 15.26 -3.00
C GLY A 289 8.55 15.15 -1.51
N TRP A 290 9.63 15.10 -0.74
CA TRP A 290 9.62 15.27 0.71
C TRP A 290 9.38 16.73 1.06
N ILE A 291 8.52 16.93 2.05
CA ILE A 291 8.30 18.21 2.71
C ILE A 291 8.53 18.02 4.20
N THR A 292 9.20 18.98 4.82
CA THR A 292 9.42 18.96 6.26
C THR A 292 8.09 19.06 6.98
N ALA A 293 7.99 18.46 8.17
CA ALA A 293 6.79 18.56 9.01
C ALA A 293 6.37 20.03 9.23
N GLU A 294 7.34 20.95 9.33
CA GLU A 294 7.13 22.40 9.42
C GLU A 294 6.47 22.99 8.15
N LYS A 295 6.89 22.57 6.95
CA LYS A 295 6.30 23.03 5.68
C LYS A 295 4.96 22.37 5.36
N TYR A 296 4.75 21.11 5.76
CA TYR A 296 3.45 20.45 5.64
C TYR A 296 2.37 21.23 6.41
N ASN A 297 2.71 21.69 7.61
CA ASN A 297 1.84 22.54 8.43
C ASN A 297 1.57 23.93 7.82
N SER A 298 2.50 24.49 7.04
CA SER A 298 2.32 25.82 6.39
C SER A 298 1.46 25.81 5.12
N ASN A 299 1.22 24.65 4.50
CA ASN A 299 0.36 24.51 3.32
C ASN A 299 -1.11 24.28 3.67
N VAL A 300 -1.41 24.06 4.95
CA VAL A 300 -2.77 24.17 5.49
C VAL A 300 -2.93 25.60 5.96
N ASP A 301 -3.86 26.35 5.36
CA ASP A 301 -4.20 27.70 5.84
C ASP A 301 -4.85 27.59 7.23
N ASN A 302 -3.99 27.59 8.25
CA ASN A 302 -4.33 27.50 9.68
C ASN A 302 -4.87 28.82 10.24
N SER A 303 -4.84 29.91 9.46
CA SER A 303 -5.30 31.24 9.90
C SER A 303 -6.82 31.34 10.08
N THR A 304 -7.56 30.36 9.56
CA THR A 304 -9.04 30.30 9.57
C THR A 304 -9.61 29.28 10.56
N ILE A 305 -8.77 28.63 11.36
CA ILE A 305 -9.19 27.66 12.38
C ILE A 305 -9.43 28.39 13.70
N ASP A 306 -10.69 28.50 14.14
CA ASP A 306 -11.08 29.06 15.44
C ASP A 306 -10.75 28.05 16.56
N LEU A 307 -9.72 28.35 17.34
CA LEU A 307 -9.25 27.55 18.47
C LEU A 307 -10.32 27.32 19.53
N GLU A 308 -11.26 28.25 19.71
CA GLU A 308 -12.32 28.16 20.71
C GLU A 308 -13.40 27.14 20.28
N LEU A 309 -13.63 27.01 18.96
CA LEU A 309 -14.48 25.99 18.37
C LEU A 309 -13.81 24.61 18.38
N LEU A 310 -12.51 24.57 18.10
CA LEU A 310 -11.69 23.38 18.24
C LEU A 310 -11.81 22.80 19.65
N TYR A 311 -11.66 23.67 20.66
CA TYR A 311 -11.77 23.33 22.08
C TYR A 311 -13.14 22.74 22.44
N LYS A 312 -14.24 23.34 21.96
CA LYS A 312 -15.60 22.84 22.22
C LYS A 312 -15.90 21.50 21.55
N ALA A 313 -15.39 21.25 20.35
CA ALA A 313 -15.53 19.96 19.66
C ALA A 313 -14.80 18.85 20.43
N ILE A 314 -13.58 19.15 20.90
CA ILE A 314 -12.75 18.28 21.73
C ILE A 314 -13.44 17.98 23.08
N GLU A 315 -14.01 18.98 23.76
CA GLU A 315 -14.72 18.77 25.03
C GLU A 315 -15.97 17.89 24.92
N SER A 316 -16.60 17.85 23.75
CA SER A 316 -17.81 17.06 23.47
C SER A 316 -17.53 15.59 23.17
N MET A 317 -16.26 15.18 23.07
CA MET A 317 -15.86 13.79 22.82
C MET A 317 -15.88 12.97 24.12
N PRO A 318 -16.38 11.72 24.08
CA PRO A 318 -16.66 10.93 25.29
C PRO A 318 -15.41 10.38 26.01
N ASP A 319 -14.27 10.21 25.34
CA ASP A 319 -13.04 9.69 25.95
C ASP A 319 -11.99 10.79 26.13
N LYS A 320 -11.69 11.10 27.40
CA LYS A 320 -10.72 12.12 27.81
C LYS A 320 -9.44 11.46 28.34
N ASP A 321 -8.57 11.04 27.42
CA ASP A 321 -7.25 10.51 27.78
C ASP A 321 -6.20 11.62 27.97
N GLN A 322 -5.04 11.26 28.50
CA GLN A 322 -3.93 12.18 28.82
C GLN A 322 -3.46 13.03 27.62
N GLU A 323 -3.58 12.51 26.38
CA GLU A 323 -3.30 13.28 25.15
C GLU A 323 -4.29 14.45 24.93
N MET A 324 -5.53 14.34 25.41
CA MET A 324 -6.54 15.43 25.36
C MET A 324 -6.27 16.53 26.39
N LEU A 325 -5.68 16.18 27.54
CA LEU A 325 -5.23 17.15 28.54
C LEU A 325 -4.04 17.98 28.01
N ASP A 326 -3.11 17.33 27.30
CA ASP A 326 -2.01 18.00 26.61
C ASP A 326 -2.52 18.91 25.47
N LEU A 327 -3.55 18.49 24.74
CA LEU A 327 -4.18 19.29 23.68
C LEU A 327 -4.87 20.54 24.27
N ASN A 328 -5.57 20.40 25.39
CA ASN A 328 -6.18 21.50 26.13
C ASN A 328 -5.14 22.50 26.67
N HIS A 329 -3.97 22.02 27.11
CA HIS A 329 -2.87 22.89 27.51
C HIS A 329 -2.29 23.66 26.32
N LEU A 330 -2.19 23.03 25.15
CA LEU A 330 -1.64 23.64 23.93
C LEU A 330 -2.58 24.71 23.33
N ILE A 331 -3.88 24.50 23.42
CA ILE A 331 -4.90 25.48 23.01
C ILE A 331 -4.87 26.71 23.94
N LYS A 332 -4.65 26.52 25.25
CA LYS A 332 -4.55 27.61 26.24
C LYS A 332 -3.31 28.51 26.08
N ILE A 333 -2.26 28.03 25.44
CA ILE A 333 -1.02 28.79 25.19
C ILE A 333 -0.94 29.36 23.75
N GLU A 334 -2.07 29.40 23.03
CA GLU A 334 -2.21 29.90 21.64
C GLU A 334 -1.27 29.27 20.60
N ASN A 335 -0.69 28.08 20.87
CA ASN A 335 0.16 27.39 19.90
C ASN A 335 -0.70 26.60 18.88
N ARG A 336 -1.24 27.36 17.91
CA ARG A 336 -2.20 26.89 16.89
C ARG A 336 -1.69 25.73 16.05
N GLU A 337 -0.44 25.78 15.62
CA GLU A 337 0.15 24.76 14.74
C GLU A 337 0.34 23.43 15.48
N MET A 338 0.80 23.47 16.74
CA MET A 338 1.02 22.26 17.52
C MET A 338 -0.29 21.62 17.98
N ALA A 339 -1.33 22.43 18.25
CA ALA A 339 -2.67 21.93 18.58
C ALA A 339 -3.32 21.21 17.38
N VAL A 340 -3.23 21.77 16.17
CA VAL A 340 -3.79 21.14 14.96
C VAL A 340 -3.05 19.83 14.63
N SER A 341 -1.71 19.83 14.72
CA SER A 341 -0.89 18.64 14.47
C SER A 341 -1.22 17.49 15.44
N LYS A 342 -1.31 17.77 16.75
CA LYS A 342 -1.69 16.74 17.72
C LYS A 342 -3.13 16.27 17.54
N MET A 343 -4.05 17.15 17.13
CA MET A 343 -5.44 16.77 16.86
C MET A 343 -5.56 15.85 15.64
N VAL A 344 -4.85 16.16 14.55
CA VAL A 344 -4.80 15.28 13.36
C VAL A 344 -4.25 13.91 13.76
N ASN A 345 -3.15 13.87 14.51
CA ASN A 345 -2.57 12.62 14.99
C ASN A 345 -3.54 11.83 15.89
N PHE A 346 -4.27 12.50 16.78
CA PHE A 346 -5.31 11.88 17.61
C PHE A 346 -6.44 11.29 16.76
N LEU A 347 -6.94 12.04 15.77
CA LEU A 347 -8.02 11.58 14.91
C LEU A 347 -7.59 10.37 14.05
N VAL A 348 -6.36 10.38 13.53
CA VAL A 348 -5.77 9.22 12.84
C VAL A 348 -5.68 8.01 13.77
N LYS A 349 -5.19 8.18 15.00
CA LYS A 349 -5.13 7.10 16.01
C LYS A 349 -6.52 6.58 16.39
N SER A 350 -7.54 7.44 16.41
CA SER A 350 -8.93 7.06 16.69
C SER A 350 -9.62 6.31 15.54
N GLY A 351 -8.90 6.02 14.46
CA GLY A 351 -9.41 5.25 13.31
C GLY A 351 -10.21 6.06 12.30
N LYS A 352 -10.14 7.40 12.37
CA LYS A 352 -10.78 8.27 11.37
C LYS A 352 -10.02 8.23 10.05
N THR A 353 -10.77 8.12 8.96
CA THR A 353 -10.23 8.18 7.60
C THR A 353 -9.77 9.59 7.24
N ASN A 354 -8.87 9.72 6.26
CA ASN A 354 -8.42 11.03 5.79
C ASN A 354 -9.57 11.91 5.26
N GLU A 355 -10.60 11.31 4.66
CA GLU A 355 -11.81 12.03 4.24
C GLU A 355 -12.62 12.54 5.43
N GLU A 356 -12.81 11.72 6.47
CA GLU A 356 -13.49 12.15 7.71
C GLU A 356 -12.71 13.25 8.43
N ILE A 357 -11.37 13.12 8.50
CA ILE A 357 -10.50 14.13 9.11
C ILE A 357 -10.58 15.44 8.33
N THR A 358 -10.48 15.37 7.00
CA THR A 358 -10.60 16.54 6.11
C THR A 358 -11.98 17.16 6.23
N HIS A 359 -13.04 16.35 6.32
CA HIS A 359 -14.40 16.82 6.51
C HIS A 359 -14.58 17.52 7.87
N LEU A 360 -14.11 16.92 8.96
CA LEU A 360 -14.10 17.49 10.31
C LEU A 360 -13.35 18.82 10.34
N LEU A 361 -12.14 18.87 9.78
CA LEU A 361 -11.36 20.11 9.67
C LEU A 361 -12.09 21.17 8.84
N SER A 362 -12.77 20.77 7.76
CA SER A 362 -13.58 21.68 6.94
C SER A 362 -14.81 22.21 7.67
N GLN A 363 -15.48 21.37 8.48
CA GLN A 363 -16.64 21.77 9.29
C GLN A 363 -16.21 22.74 10.38
N ILE A 364 -15.11 22.45 11.07
CA ILE A 364 -14.51 23.32 12.08
C ILE A 364 -14.14 24.68 11.46
N LYS A 365 -13.51 24.67 10.28
CA LYS A 365 -13.18 25.89 9.51
C LYS A 365 -14.44 26.66 9.08
N LYS A 366 -15.49 25.99 8.64
CA LYS A 366 -16.77 26.63 8.26
C LYS A 366 -17.47 27.25 9.47
N MET A 367 -17.55 26.54 10.59
CA MET A 367 -18.13 27.05 11.83
C MET A 367 -17.34 28.25 12.38
N ALA A 368 -16.01 28.26 12.23
CA ALA A 368 -15.16 29.39 12.56
C ALA A 368 -15.49 30.63 11.72
N ILE A 369 -15.63 30.45 10.41
CA ILE A 369 -15.98 31.52 9.46
C ILE A 369 -17.39 32.09 9.72
N ASP A 370 -18.36 31.23 10.00
CA ASP A 370 -19.75 31.64 10.28
C ASP A 370 -19.84 32.43 11.61
N LYS A 371 -19.03 32.07 12.60
CA LYS A 371 -18.95 32.75 13.91
C LYS A 371 -18.25 34.12 13.83
N LEU A 372 -17.22 34.24 12.98
CA LEU A 372 -16.55 35.50 12.62
C LEU A 372 -17.43 36.45 11.75
N SER A 373 -18.56 35.95 11.25
CA SER A 373 -19.53 36.73 10.46
C SER A 373 -20.66 37.30 11.32
N GLN A 374 -20.66 37.04 12.63
CA GLN A 374 -21.63 37.61 13.56
C GLN A 374 -21.24 39.05 13.95
N PRO A 375 -22.20 39.98 14.11
CA PRO A 375 -21.92 41.42 14.35
C PRO A 375 -21.03 41.70 15.56
N GLN A 376 -21.07 40.83 16.56
CA GLN A 376 -20.27 40.94 17.78
C GLN A 376 -18.75 40.72 17.60
N TYR A 377 -18.29 40.33 16.40
CA TYR A 377 -16.87 40.08 16.07
C TYR A 377 -16.34 40.97 14.93
N GLU A 378 -17.04 42.04 14.53
CA GLU A 378 -16.63 42.96 13.45
C GLU A 378 -15.30 43.69 13.69
N TYR A 379 -14.77 43.70 14.92
CA TYR A 379 -13.54 44.42 15.27
C TYR A 379 -12.24 43.84 14.66
N PHE A 380 -12.28 42.64 14.08
CA PHE A 380 -11.10 41.96 13.52
C PHE A 380 -10.94 42.08 12.00
N ARG A 381 -11.81 42.84 11.32
CA ARG A 381 -11.80 42.93 9.84
C ARG A 381 -10.89 44.03 9.27
N ASP A 382 -10.39 44.96 10.08
CA ASP A 382 -9.73 46.16 9.57
C ASP A 382 -8.30 46.32 10.11
N ASP A 383 -7.34 45.62 9.50
CA ASP A 383 -5.91 45.95 9.66
C ASP A 383 -5.05 45.57 8.42
N ARG A 384 -5.65 45.64 7.22
CA ARG A 384 -4.95 45.45 5.93
C ARG A 384 -5.04 46.64 4.98
N SER A 385 -5.32 47.83 5.50
CA SER A 385 -5.16 49.06 4.75
C SER A 385 -4.61 50.16 5.64
N HIS A 386 -3.30 50.16 5.85
CA HIS A 386 -2.46 51.37 5.97
C HIS A 386 -0.99 50.99 6.24
N LYS A 387 -0.22 50.73 5.17
CA LYS A 387 1.18 51.16 5.10
C LYS A 387 1.42 51.73 3.70
N LYS A 388 1.58 53.06 3.66
CA LYS A 388 2.25 53.81 2.60
C LYS A 388 3.72 53.43 2.54
#